data_AF-A0A3M1EZ73-F1
#
_entry.id   AF-A0A3M1EZ73-F1
#
_cell.length_a   1.000
_cell.length_b   1.000
_cell.length_c   1.000
_cell.angle_alpha   90.00
_cell.angle_beta   90.00
_cell.angle_gamma   90.00
#
_symmetry.space_group_name_H-M   'P 1'
#
loop_
_entity.id
_entity.type
_entity.pdbx_description
1 polymer ?
#
loop_
_entity_poly.entity_id
_entity_poly.type
_entity_poly.pdbx_seq_one_letter_code
_entity_poly.pdbx_strand_id
1 'polypeptide(L)'
;MSPKVLTDGALIFWFHSHDALHENRASVHVGKGSQDDFNDAKIWLEPEIRVARPGRTLRQHELRRALQVIEQHHEYLLEQWYEYQGKSKPE
;
A
#
# COMPACT_ATOMS: atom_id res chain seq x y z
N MET A 1 12.78 -1.20 -6.17
CA MET A 1 12.19 -2.52 -5.83
C MET A 1 11.04 -2.27 -4.87
N SER A 2 9.89 -2.89 -5.11
CA SER A 2 8.66 -2.68 -4.34
C SER A 2 8.49 -3.81 -3.32
N PRO A 3 8.85 -3.63 -2.04
CA PRO A 3 8.78 -4.71 -1.07
C PRO A 3 7.33 -5.10 -0.82
N LYS A 4 7.03 -6.40 -0.91
CA LYS A 4 5.77 -6.97 -0.43
C LYS A 4 5.76 -6.88 1.09
N VAL A 5 4.72 -6.26 1.65
CA VAL A 5 4.60 -6.04 3.10
C VAL A 5 3.55 -6.96 3.73
N LEU A 6 2.49 -7.30 2.99
CA LEU A 6 1.40 -8.14 3.49
C LEU A 6 0.74 -8.91 2.33
N THR A 7 0.11 -10.03 2.65
CA THR A 7 -0.78 -10.76 1.74
C THR A 7 -2.02 -11.25 2.49
N ASP A 8 -3.20 -11.10 1.89
CA ASP A 8 -4.47 -11.67 2.38
C ASP A 8 -5.18 -12.38 1.23
N GLY A 9 -5.15 -13.72 1.23
CA GLY A 9 -5.61 -14.52 0.11
C GLY A 9 -4.88 -14.19 -1.19
N ALA A 10 -5.61 -13.68 -2.18
CA ALA A 10 -5.04 -13.25 -3.47
C ALA A 10 -4.58 -11.78 -3.50
N LEU A 11 -4.84 -11.02 -2.43
CA LEU A 11 -4.45 -9.61 -2.31
C LEU A 11 -3.00 -9.52 -1.88
N ILE A 12 -2.24 -8.67 -2.56
CA ILE A 12 -0.84 -8.40 -2.28
C ILE A 12 -0.72 -6.93 -1.97
N PHE A 13 -0.04 -6.61 -0.87
CA PHE A 13 0.23 -5.25 -0.42
C PHE A 13 1.71 -4.95 -0.54
N TRP A 14 2.08 -3.79 -1.07
CA TRP A 14 3.47 -3.38 -1.21
C TRP A 14 3.66 -1.87 -1.09
N PHE A 15 4.91 -1.49 -0.86
CA PHE A 15 5.33 -0.09 -0.92
C PHE A 15 5.98 0.20 -2.26
N HIS A 16 5.67 1.37 -2.81
CA HIS A 16 6.23 1.83 -4.06
C HIS A 16 7.45 2.73 -3.77
N SER A 17 8.60 2.41 -4.36
CA SER A 17 9.85 3.11 -4.03
C SER A 17 9.84 4.59 -4.42
N HIS A 18 9.13 4.95 -5.50
CA HIS A 18 8.97 6.35 -5.89
C HIS A 18 8.16 7.12 -4.83
N ASP A 19 7.13 6.49 -4.27
CA ASP A 19 6.27 7.10 -3.26
C ASP A 19 7.06 7.29 -1.96
N ALA A 20 7.84 6.29 -1.55
CA ALA A 20 8.71 6.41 -0.38
C ALA A 20 9.73 7.56 -0.51
N LEU A 21 10.25 7.82 -1.71
CA LEU A 21 11.21 8.89 -1.97
C LEU A 21 10.58 10.29 -2.02
N HIS A 22 9.42 10.41 -2.66
CA HIS A 22 8.86 11.72 -3.03
C HIS A 22 7.63 12.12 -2.24
N GLU A 23 6.96 11.18 -1.57
CA GLU A 23 5.76 11.46 -0.79
C GLU A 23 6.07 11.58 0.70
N ASN A 24 5.50 12.61 1.32
CA ASN A 24 5.59 12.83 2.76
C ASN A 24 4.54 12.02 3.53
N ARG A 25 3.61 11.36 2.83
CA ARG A 25 2.43 10.68 3.38
C ARG A 25 2.56 9.18 3.11
N ALA A 26 2.35 8.36 4.14
CA ALA A 26 2.40 6.92 4.03
C ALA A 26 1.33 6.37 3.08
N SER A 27 1.75 5.51 2.16
CA SER A 27 0.86 4.86 1.19
C SER A 27 1.16 3.38 1.03
N VAL A 28 0.13 2.61 0.71
CA VAL A 28 0.26 1.21 0.36
C VAL A 28 -0.46 0.95 -0.96
N HIS A 29 0.18 0.14 -1.78
CA HIS A 29 -0.31 -0.31 -3.06
C HIS A 29 -0.91 -1.71 -2.90
N VAL A 30 -2.05 -1.96 -3.55
CA VAL A 30 -2.80 -3.21 -3.43
C VAL A 30 -3.21 -3.72 -4.80
N GLY A 31 -2.79 -4.94 -5.09
CA GLY A 31 -3.08 -5.67 -6.32
C GLY A 31 -3.58 -7.07 -6.03
N LYS A 32 -3.89 -7.81 -7.10
CA LYS A 32 -4.38 -9.18 -7.03
C LYS A 32 -3.50 -10.09 -7.87
N GLY A 33 -2.99 -11.16 -7.26
CA GLY A 33 -2.16 -12.18 -7.93
C GLY A 33 -0.72 -11.74 -8.24
N SER A 34 -0.51 -10.48 -8.63
CA SER A 34 0.82 -9.89 -8.86
C SER A 34 0.88 -8.42 -8.44
N GLN A 35 2.11 -7.91 -8.28
CA GLN A 35 2.36 -6.47 -8.20
C GLN A 35 2.22 -5.88 -9.62
N ASP A 36 1.41 -4.83 -9.74
CA ASP A 36 1.18 -4.11 -11.00
C ASP A 36 0.91 -2.64 -10.65
N ASP A 37 1.96 -1.83 -10.67
CA ASP A 37 1.92 -0.41 -10.29
C ASP A 37 1.03 0.46 -11.21
N PHE A 38 0.57 -0.08 -12.35
CA PHE A 38 -0.32 0.64 -13.26
C PHE A 38 -1.80 0.42 -12.94
N ASN A 39 -2.18 -0.80 -12.56
CA ASN A 39 -3.59 -1.17 -12.35
C ASN A 39 -3.97 -1.44 -10.89
N ASP A 40 -3.03 -1.36 -9.97
CA ASP A 40 -3.26 -1.47 -8.54
C ASP A 40 -4.01 -0.28 -7.93
N ALA A 41 -4.59 -0.56 -6.77
CA ALA A 41 -5.17 0.45 -5.91
C ALA A 41 -4.07 1.07 -5.04
N LYS A 42 -4.13 2.39 -4.87
CA LYS A 42 -3.30 3.12 -3.93
C LYS A 42 -4.16 3.60 -2.77
N ILE A 43 -3.74 3.29 -1.55
CA ILE A 43 -4.41 3.68 -0.32
C ILE A 43 -3.44 4.50 0.50
N TRP A 44 -3.89 5.67 0.94
CA TRP A 44 -3.22 6.45 1.95
C TRP A 44 -3.46 5.85 3.34
N LEU A 45 -2.44 5.84 4.19
CA LEU A 45 -2.52 5.31 5.56
C LEU A 45 -2.71 6.41 6.62
N GLU A 46 -2.29 7.64 6.36
CA GLU A 46 -2.37 8.77 7.31
C GLU A 46 -2.85 10.02 6.57
N PRO A 47 -3.40 11.09 7.18
CA PRO A 47 -3.87 11.13 8.55
C PRO A 47 -5.03 10.16 8.78
N GLU A 48 -5.74 9.79 7.73
CA GLU A 48 -6.80 8.79 7.73
C GLU A 48 -6.60 7.82 6.58
N ILE A 49 -7.08 6.58 6.77
CA ILE A 49 -7.10 5.56 5.73
C ILE A 49 -8.05 6.02 4.61
N ARG A 50 -7.51 6.24 3.41
CA ARG A 50 -8.30 6.72 2.27
C ARG A 50 -7.82 6.15 0.96
N VAL A 51 -8.75 5.75 0.10
CA VAL A 51 -8.43 5.39 -1.28
C VAL A 51 -7.95 6.64 -2.04
N ALA A 52 -6.69 6.62 -2.47
CA ALA A 52 -6.10 7.63 -3.33
C ALA A 52 -6.45 7.34 -4.79
N ARG A 53 -6.34 6.06 -5.16
CA ARG A 53 -6.66 5.52 -6.50
C ARG A 53 -7.26 4.13 -6.33
N PRO A 54 -8.43 3.83 -6.90
CA PRO A 54 -9.04 2.50 -6.76
C PRO A 54 -8.38 1.41 -7.62
N GLY A 55 -7.57 1.79 -8.61
CA GLY A 55 -6.99 0.85 -9.58
C GLY A 55 -8.02 0.27 -10.54
N ARG A 56 -7.59 -0.70 -11.34
CA ARG A 56 -8.42 -1.50 -12.27
C ARG A 56 -8.42 -2.98 -11.93
N THR A 57 -7.44 -3.45 -11.16
CA THR A 57 -7.25 -4.86 -10.84
C THR A 57 -8.24 -5.37 -9.79
N LEU A 58 -8.67 -4.50 -8.87
CA LEU A 58 -9.57 -4.87 -7.78
C LEU A 58 -11.04 -4.58 -8.11
N ARG A 59 -11.91 -5.56 -7.90
CA ARG A 59 -13.37 -5.35 -7.86
C ARG A 59 -13.75 -4.64 -6.56
N GLN A 60 -14.95 -4.05 -6.53
CA GLN A 60 -15.42 -3.28 -5.36
C GLN A 60 -15.38 -4.07 -4.04
N HIS A 61 -15.72 -5.37 -4.05
CA HIS A 61 -15.66 -6.19 -2.84
C HIS A 61 -14.22 -6.50 -2.40
N GLU A 62 -13.29 -6.62 -3.34
CA GLU A 62 -11.87 -6.84 -3.08
C GLU A 62 -11.22 -5.58 -2.52
N LEU A 63 -11.58 -4.40 -3.04
CA LEU A 63 -11.16 -3.12 -2.49
C LEU A 63 -11.69 -2.92 -1.06
N ARG A 64 -12.96 -3.27 -0.79
CA ARG A 64 -13.51 -3.25 0.58
C ARG A 64 -12.75 -4.19 1.51
N ARG A 65 -12.43 -5.40 1.05
CA ARG A 65 -11.62 -6.35 1.81
C ARG A 65 -10.22 -5.81 2.08
N ALA A 66 -9.58 -5.20 1.07
CA ALA A 66 -8.28 -4.57 1.24
C ALA A 66 -8.30 -3.46 2.29
N LEU A 67 -9.34 -2.61 2.31
CA LEU A 67 -9.50 -1.57 3.34
C LEU A 67 -9.64 -2.18 4.73
N GLN A 68 -10.44 -3.24 4.90
CA GLN A 68 -10.56 -3.94 6.18
C GLN A 68 -9.23 -4.52 6.67
N VAL A 69 -8.46 -5.11 5.77
CA VAL A 69 -7.13 -5.65 6.09
C VAL A 69 -6.17 -4.52 6.47
N ILE A 70 -6.20 -3.39 5.76
CA ILE A 70 -5.39 -2.22 6.08
C ILE A 70 -5.77 -1.65 7.44
N GLU A 71 -7.05 -1.54 7.77
CA GLU A 71 -7.53 -1.10 9.08
C GLU A 71 -7.05 -2.03 10.20
N GLN A 72 -7.12 -3.35 10.00
CA GLN A 72 -6.66 -4.34 10.98
C GLN A 72 -5.15 -4.33 11.22
N HIS A 73 -4.38 -3.96 10.21
CA HIS A 73 -2.92 -3.94 10.24
C HIS A 73 -2.34 -2.52 10.16
N HIS A 74 -3.13 -1.50 10.53
CA HIS A 74 -2.81 -0.11 10.25
C HIS A 74 -1.49 0.35 10.88
N GLU A 75 -1.32 0.10 12.18
CA GLU A 75 -0.10 0.43 12.92
C GLU A 75 1.13 -0.26 12.31
N TYR A 76 1.03 -1.57 12.03
CA TYR A 76 2.08 -2.34 11.39
C TYR A 76 2.48 -1.77 10.01
N LEU A 77 1.50 -1.44 9.18
CA LEU A 77 1.77 -0.87 7.85
C LEU A 77 2.44 0.51 7.93
N LEU A 78 2.07 1.34 8.91
CA LEU A 78 2.73 2.63 9.17
C LEU A 78 4.18 2.44 9.62
N GLU A 79 4.43 1.56 10.59
CA GLU A 79 5.78 1.25 11.06
C GLU A 79 6.67 0.77 9.91
N GLN A 80 6.18 -0.19 9.12
CA GLN A 80 6.91 -0.73 7.98
C GLN A 80 7.13 0.32 6.88
N TRP A 81 6.17 1.23 6.67
CA TRP A 81 6.34 2.34 5.72
C TRP A 81 7.49 3.26 6.14
N TYR A 82 7.53 3.70 7.40
CA TYR A 82 8.57 4.62 7.85
C TYR A 82 9.94 3.97 7.92
N GLU A 83 10.01 2.69 8.29
CA GLU A 83 11.26 1.93 8.22
C GLU A 83 11.76 1.86 6.76
N TYR A 84 10.86 1.58 5.81
CA TYR A 84 11.20 1.53 4.40
C TYR A 84 11.57 2.90 3.81
N GLN A 85 10.83 3.94 4.15
CA GLN A 85 11.09 5.32 3.73
C GLN A 85 12.43 5.83 4.27
N GLY A 86 12.75 5.55 5.54
CA GLY A 86 14.03 5.92 6.15
C GLY A 86 15.21 5.26 5.44
N LYS A 87 15.09 3.99 5.04
CA LYS A 87 16.11 3.29 4.23
C LYS A 87 16.22 3.80 2.80
N SER A 88 15.16 4.43 2.28
CA SER A 88 15.08 4.88 0.89
C SER A 88 15.61 6.30 0.69
N LYS A 89 15.51 7.18 1.69
CA LYS A 89 16.03 8.54 1.61
C LYS A 89 17.55 8.54 1.86
N PRO A 90 18.37 9.05 0.92
CA PRO A 90 19.79 9.30 1.20
C PRO A 90 19.92 10.41 2.24
N GLU A 91 20.84 10.23 3.20
CA GLU A 91 21.23 11.25 4.19
C GLU A 91 21.73 12.54 3.53
#